data_AF-E3VL71-F1
#
_entry.id   AF-E3VL71-F1
#
_cell.length_a   1.000
_cell.length_b   1.000
_cell.length_c   1.000
_cell.angle_alpha   90.00
_cell.angle_beta   90.00
_cell.angle_gamma   90.00
#
_symmetry.space_group_name_H-M   'P 1'
#
loop_
_entity.id
_entity.type
_entity.pdbx_description
1 polymer ?
#
loop_
_entity_poly.entity_id
_entity_poly.type
_entity_poly.pdbx_seq_one_letter_code
_entity_poly.pdbx_strand_id
1 'polypeptide(L)' 'EHYALNSRFILGDTDYSESQRNAMPPVSWPLVRTHAGSGRKFLFIGAHAGHIEGRPVAESRMLLAELLEHAT' A
#
# COMPACT_ATOMS: atom_id res chain seq x y z
N GLU A 1 5.60 2.29 0.52
CA GLU A 1 5.64 0.83 0.40
C GLU A 1 4.25 0.20 0.24
N HIS A 2 4.16 -0.71 -0.73
CA HIS A 2 3.02 -1.58 -0.99
C HIS A 2 3.45 -3.02 -0.81
N TYR A 3 2.63 -3.81 -0.13
CA TYR A 3 2.89 -5.23 0.10
C TYR A 3 1.62 -6.03 -0.17
N ALA A 4 1.72 -7.03 -1.07
CA ALA A 4 0.63 -7.93 -1.40
C ALA A 4 -0.04 -8.56 -0.15
N LEU A 5 0.75 -8.87 0.89
CA LEU A 5 0.26 -9.48 2.12
C LEU A 5 -0.28 -8.46 3.15
N ASN A 6 -0.17 -7.16 2.93
CA ASN A 6 -0.61 -6.14 3.90
C ASN A 6 -2.10 -6.31 4.28
N SER A 7 -2.97 -6.54 3.30
CA SER A 7 -4.40 -6.76 3.55
C SER A 7 -4.69 -8.05 4.32
N ARG A 8 -3.85 -9.08 4.17
CA ARG A 8 -3.93 -10.35 4.91
C ARG A 8 -3.56 -10.12 6.37
N PHE A 9 -2.47 -9.41 6.61
CA PHE A 9 -2.01 -9.09 7.96
C PHE A 9 -3.00 -8.22 8.73
N ILE A 10 -3.66 -7.26 8.06
CA ILE A 10 -4.73 -6.45 8.67
C ILE A 10 -5.91 -7.33 9.14
N LEU A 11 -6.20 -8.42 8.43
CA LEU A 11 -7.26 -9.37 8.78
C LEU A 11 -6.81 -10.44 9.78
N GLY A 12 -5.57 -10.39 10.26
CA GLY A 12 -5.00 -11.37 11.19
C GLY A 12 -4.49 -12.65 10.52
N ASP A 13 -4.51 -12.75 9.19
CA ASP A 13 -3.90 -13.85 8.45
C ASP A 13 -2.39 -13.62 8.35
N THR A 14 -1.66 -14.02 9.38
CA THR A 14 -0.21 -13.74 9.53
C THR A 14 0.69 -14.96 9.39
N ASP A 15 0.14 -16.15 9.16
CA ASP A 15 0.88 -17.43 9.18
C ASP A 15 1.56 -17.76 7.84
N TYR A 16 2.31 -16.80 7.31
CA TYR A 16 3.12 -16.97 6.11
C TYR A 16 4.54 -17.36 6.49
N SER A 17 5.06 -18.41 5.86
CA SER A 17 6.46 -18.81 5.96
C SER A 17 7.39 -17.73 5.41
N GLU A 18 8.66 -17.78 5.78
CA GLU A 18 9.67 -16.89 5.22
C GLU A 18 9.78 -17.03 3.69
N SER A 19 9.73 -18.26 3.17
CA SER A 19 9.74 -18.50 1.72
C SER A 19 8.55 -17.87 1.00
N GLN A 20 7.36 -17.91 1.59
CA GLN A 20 6.16 -17.27 1.04
C GLN A 20 6.26 -15.73 1.07
N ARG A 21 6.79 -15.15 2.16
CA ARG A 21 7.01 -13.71 2.26
C ARG A 21 8.04 -13.23 1.23
N ASN A 22 9.12 -13.98 1.07
CA ASN A 22 10.20 -13.68 0.13
C ASN A 22 9.80 -13.87 -1.34
N ALA A 23 8.79 -14.70 -1.62
CA ALA A 23 8.24 -14.85 -2.96
C ALA A 23 7.46 -13.60 -3.43
N MET A 24 6.99 -12.75 -2.50
CA MET A 24 6.25 -11.53 -2.80
C MET A 24 6.74 -10.37 -1.94
N PRO A 25 8.01 -9.92 -2.07
CA PRO A 25 8.54 -8.88 -1.20
C PRO A 25 7.76 -7.56 -1.35
N PRO A 26 7.75 -6.71 -0.30
CA PRO A 26 7.22 -5.35 -0.43
C PRO A 26 7.93 -4.57 -1.53
N VAL A 27 7.20 -3.62 -2.13
CA VAL A 27 7.68 -2.78 -3.24
C VAL A 27 7.32 -1.33 -3.01
N SER A 28 8.17 -0.42 -3.47
CA SER A 28 7.97 1.02 -3.35
C SER A 28 7.32 1.58 -4.62
N TRP A 29 6.13 2.15 -4.48
CA TRP A 29 5.44 2.86 -5.57
C TRP A 29 5.07 4.29 -5.15
N PRO A 30 5.09 5.26 -6.09
CA PRO A 30 4.57 6.60 -5.84
C PRO A 30 3.07 6.58 -5.51
N LEU A 31 2.65 7.39 -4.53
CA LEU A 31 1.23 7.56 -4.19
C LEU A 31 0.44 8.25 -5.29
N VAL A 32 1.08 9.13 -6.06
CA VAL A 32 0.46 9.78 -7.22
C VAL A 32 1.14 9.27 -8.47
N ARG A 33 0.36 8.67 -9.37
CA ARG A 33 0.83 8.19 -10.67
C ARG A 33 0.15 8.94 -11.79
N THR A 34 0.76 8.89 -12.97
CA THR A 34 0.22 9.47 -14.20
C THR A 34 -0.20 8.36 -15.13
N HIS A 35 -1.44 8.38 -15.60
CA HIS A 35 -1.94 7.41 -16.56
C HIS A 35 -1.29 7.66 -17.93
N ALA A 36 -0.67 6.63 -18.52
CA ALA A 36 0.15 6.77 -19.73
C ALA A 36 -0.62 7.27 -20.95
N GLY A 37 -1.90 6.88 -21.10
CA GLY A 37 -2.70 7.28 -22.27
C GLY A 37 -3.32 8.68 -22.14
N SER A 38 -3.83 9.05 -20.96
CA SER A 38 -4.62 10.27 -20.78
C SER A 38 -3.86 11.40 -20.09
N GLY A 39 -2.67 11.12 -19.54
CA GLY A 39 -1.89 12.09 -18.76
C GLY A 39 -2.53 12.47 -17.41
N ARG A 40 -3.70 11.90 -17.06
CA ARG A 40 -4.37 12.20 -15.79
C ARG A 40 -3.57 11.64 -14.61
N LYS A 41 -3.48 12.45 -13.55
CA LYS A 41 -2.97 12.00 -12.26
C LYS A 41 -4.04 11.17 -11.53
N PHE A 42 -3.59 10.17 -10.78
CA PHE A 42 -4.45 9.34 -9.95
C PHE A 42 -3.71 8.88 -8.69
N LEU A 43 -4.48 8.59 -7.63
CA LEU A 43 -3.96 8.02 -6.40
C LEU A 43 -3.74 6.51 -6.58
N PHE A 44 -2.54 6.03 -6.30
CA PHE A 44 -2.18 4.60 -6.34
C PHE A 44 -2.18 4.03 -4.92
N ILE A 45 -3.38 3.98 -4.36
CA ILE A 45 -3.67 3.55 -2.98
C ILE A 45 -4.63 2.35 -2.97
N GLY A 46 -4.74 1.68 -1.83
CA GLY A 46 -5.63 0.53 -1.64
C GLY A 46 -5.16 -0.37 -0.48
N ALA A 47 -5.81 -1.52 -0.32
CA ALA A 47 -5.56 -2.43 0.82
C ALA A 47 -4.12 -2.96 0.91
N HIS A 48 -3.33 -2.87 -0.17
CA HIS A 48 -1.92 -3.27 -0.18
C HIS A 48 -0.95 -2.15 0.21
N ALA A 49 -1.38 -0.89 0.25
CA ALA A 49 -0.55 0.21 0.71
C ALA A 49 -0.40 0.13 2.24
N GLY A 50 0.82 -0.11 2.72
CA GLY A 50 1.07 -0.37 4.15
C GLY A 50 1.55 0.86 4.92
N HIS A 51 2.48 1.61 4.33
CA HIS A 51 3.01 2.86 4.90
C HIS A 51 3.71 3.72 3.82
N ILE A 52 3.98 4.99 4.15
CA ILE A 52 4.67 5.95 3.30
C ILE A 52 6.12 6.02 3.76
N GLU A 53 7.05 5.80 2.84
CA GLU A 53 8.48 5.85 3.16
C GLU A 53 8.90 7.24 3.65
N GLY A 54 9.78 7.26 4.66
CA GLY A 54 10.26 8.50 5.28
C GLY A 54 9.27 9.17 6.24
N ARG A 55 8.11 8.56 6.50
CA ARG A 55 7.14 9.05 7.49
C ARG A 55 6.95 8.05 8.65
N PRO A 56 6.54 8.51 9.84
CA PRO A 56 6.10 7.62 10.91
C PRO A 56 4.98 6.69 10.42
N VAL A 57 5.04 5.42 10.84
CA VAL A 57 4.10 4.37 10.40
C VAL A 57 2.65 4.74 10.73
N ALA A 58 2.40 5.25 11.94
CA ALA A 58 1.05 5.63 12.37
C ALA A 58 0.47 6.75 11.51
N GLU A 59 1.23 7.84 11.32
CA GLU A 59 0.83 8.97 10.48
C GLU A 59 0.57 8.54 9.03
N SER A 60 1.46 7.71 8.49
CA SER A 60 1.32 7.16 7.15
C SER A 60 0.02 6.38 6.97
N ARG A 61 -0.30 5.51 7.94
CA ARG A 61 -1.51 4.68 7.89
C ARG A 61 -2.78 5.51 8.01
N MET A 62 -2.77 6.53 8.87
CA MET A 62 -3.89 7.46 8.98
C MET A 62 -4.15 8.19 7.66
N LEU A 63 -3.11 8.77 7.06
CA LEU A 63 -3.25 9.46 5.77
C LEU A 63 -3.72 8.51 4.66
N LEU A 64 -3.19 7.28 4.60
CA LEU A 64 -3.64 6.29 3.62
C LEU A 64 -5.11 5.90 3.80
N ALA A 65 -5.59 5.82 5.06
CA ALA A 65 -6.99 5.54 5.36
C ALA A 65 -7.90 6.70 4.92
N GLU A 66 -7.53 7.95 5.24
CA GLU A 66 -8.27 9.16 4.82
C GLU A 66 -8.35 9.28 3.29
N LEU A 67 -7.24 9.05 2.59
CA LEU A 67 -7.21 9.08 1.14
C LEU A 67 -8.06 7.97 0.51
N LEU A 68 -8.08 6.79 1.14
CA LEU A 68 -8.89 5.67 0.68
C LEU A 68 -10.38 5.98 0.87
N GLU A 69 -10.78 6.46 2.05
CA GLU A 69 -12.15 6.90 2.37
C GLU A 69 -12.61 8.02 1.42
N HIS A 70 -11.76 8.99 1.11
CA HIS A 70 -12.11 10.05 0.16
C HIS A 70 -12.37 9.52 -1.26
N ALA A 71 -11.68 8.44 -1.66
CA ALA A 71 -11.69 7.94 -3.02
C ALA A 71 -12.74 6.84 -3.29
N THR A 72 -13.45 6.36 -2.26
CA THR A 72 -14.43 5.26 -2.34
C THR A 72 -15.74 5.61 -1.66
#